data_AF-A0A7S4I0B1-F1
#
_entry.id   AF-A0A7S4I0B1-F1
#
_cell.length_a   1.000
_cell.length_b   1.000
_cell.length_c   1.000
_cell.angle_alpha   90.00
_cell.angle_beta   90.00
_cell.angle_gamma   90.00
#
_symmetry.space_group_name_H-M   'P 1'
#
loop_
_entity.id
_entity.type
_entity.pdbx_description
1 polymer ?
#
loop_
_entity_poly.entity_id
_entity_poly.type
_entity_poly.pdbx_seq_one_letter_code
_entity_poly.pdbx_strand_id
1 'polypeptide(L)'
;DIDPTNNQTTNPTKTDFDGDGLTDAQEKNYYLTDPTKNDTDSDGLSDWEEVRKYTTDPLKADTDGDGLMDSDELFHYDTNPNSNDTDGDMLSDFDELFMYFTNVNNSDTDGDEVSDFDEFLGD
;
A
#
# COMPACT_ATOMS: atom_id res chain seq x y z
N ASP A 1 -30.55 29.61 10.55
CA ASP A 1 -30.28 28.56 9.57
C ASP A 1 -29.03 27.82 10.00
N ILE A 2 -29.05 26.51 9.90
CA ILE A 2 -28.13 25.57 10.56
C ILE A 2 -26.90 25.35 9.67
N ASP A 3 -25.71 25.23 10.27
CA ASP A 3 -24.70 24.30 9.75
C ASP A 3 -24.13 23.48 10.92
N PRO A 4 -24.50 22.18 11.05
CA PRO A 4 -24.13 21.33 12.17
C PRO A 4 -23.00 20.33 11.89
N THR A 5 -22.10 20.51 10.91
CA THR A 5 -21.04 19.51 10.66
C THR A 5 -19.64 20.05 10.37
N ASN A 6 -19.13 21.00 11.16
CA ASN A 6 -17.69 21.25 11.17
C ASN A 6 -17.09 20.99 12.55
N ASN A 7 -17.05 19.72 12.92
CA ASN A 7 -16.33 19.22 14.08
C ASN A 7 -14.82 19.14 13.79
N GLN A 8 -14.25 20.22 13.25
CA GLN A 8 -12.81 20.45 13.29
C GLN A 8 -12.50 20.82 14.74
N THR A 9 -12.19 19.79 15.53
CA THR A 9 -11.56 19.90 16.85
C THR A 9 -10.22 20.61 16.69
N THR A 10 -10.30 21.92 16.55
CA THR A 10 -9.17 22.85 16.43
C THR A 10 -8.46 22.88 17.77
N ASN A 11 -7.49 21.98 17.92
CA ASN A 11 -6.44 22.16 18.90
C ASN A 11 -5.36 23.02 18.22
N PRO A 12 -5.21 24.31 18.59
CA PRO A 12 -4.54 25.34 17.80
C PRO A 12 -2.98 25.27 17.80
N THR A 13 -2.39 24.09 17.98
CA THR A 13 -0.93 23.87 18.02
C THR A 13 -0.43 22.82 17.03
N LYS A 14 -1.24 22.43 16.05
CA LYS A 14 -0.90 21.39 15.07
C LYS A 14 -1.13 21.97 13.68
N THR A 15 -0.07 22.52 13.10
CA THR A 15 -0.02 22.79 11.67
C THR A 15 -0.11 21.45 10.93
N ASP A 16 -0.89 21.42 9.86
CA ASP A 16 -1.06 20.33 8.90
C ASP A 16 -0.96 21.03 7.54
N PHE A 17 0.25 21.12 7.01
CA PHE A 17 0.57 22.08 5.97
C PHE A 17 0.12 21.63 4.58
N ASP A 18 0.14 20.33 4.27
CA ASP A 18 -0.37 19.76 3.02
C ASP A 18 -1.82 19.26 3.11
N GLY A 19 -2.36 19.08 4.33
CA GLY A 19 -3.76 18.75 4.54
C GLY A 19 -4.10 17.27 4.35
N ASP A 20 -3.13 16.36 4.52
CA ASP A 20 -3.35 14.92 4.44
C ASP A 20 -4.07 14.35 5.70
N GLY A 21 -4.08 15.10 6.80
CA GLY A 21 -4.69 14.74 8.07
C GLY A 21 -3.71 14.21 9.12
N LEU A 22 -2.42 14.10 8.79
CA LEU A 22 -1.33 14.15 9.75
C LEU A 22 -1.04 15.61 10.12
N THR A 23 0.00 15.84 10.89
CA THR A 23 0.35 17.21 11.30
C THR A 23 1.85 17.31 11.16
N ASP A 24 2.39 18.51 10.91
CA ASP A 24 3.82 18.70 10.66
C ASP A 24 4.68 18.07 11.78
N ALA A 25 4.17 18.08 13.01
CA ALA A 25 4.85 17.47 14.16
C ALA A 25 4.74 15.94 14.17
N GLN A 26 3.65 15.35 13.67
CA GLN A 26 3.56 13.90 13.52
C GLN A 26 4.48 13.39 12.44
N GLU A 27 4.44 14.05 11.29
CA GLU A 27 5.26 13.73 10.12
C GLU A 27 6.73 13.86 10.49
N LYS A 28 7.20 15.02 10.97
CA LYS A 28 8.63 15.20 11.31
C LYS A 28 9.15 14.32 12.46
N ASN A 29 8.31 13.97 13.44
CA ASN A 29 8.79 13.32 14.67
C ASN A 29 8.47 11.82 14.77
N TYR A 30 7.49 11.30 14.02
CA TYR A 30 7.09 9.89 14.11
C TYR A 30 7.16 9.15 12.78
N TYR A 31 6.61 9.72 11.71
CA TYR A 31 6.51 9.04 10.42
C TYR A 31 7.66 9.38 9.47
N LEU A 32 8.37 10.46 9.75
CA LEU A 32 9.51 11.00 8.99
C LEU A 32 9.18 11.38 7.55
N THR A 33 7.91 11.65 7.27
CA THR A 33 7.38 12.13 6.00
C THR A 33 7.61 13.64 5.80
N ASP A 34 7.40 14.14 4.57
CA ASP A 34 7.58 15.55 4.21
C ASP A 34 6.28 16.35 4.41
N PRO A 35 6.20 17.25 5.42
CA PRO A 35 4.97 18.02 5.74
C PRO A 35 4.50 19.02 4.68
N THR A 36 5.16 19.04 3.53
CA THR A 36 4.77 19.87 2.41
C THR A 36 4.19 19.06 1.26
N LYS A 37 4.03 17.76 1.44
CA LYS A 37 3.54 16.81 0.47
C LYS A 37 2.55 15.86 1.15
N ASN A 38 1.34 15.85 0.62
CA ASN A 38 0.31 14.94 1.09
C ASN A 38 0.66 13.45 0.87
N ASP A 39 1.61 13.18 -0.01
CA ASP A 39 2.08 11.88 -0.48
C ASP A 39 3.60 12.03 -0.67
N THR A 40 4.37 11.50 0.31
CA THR A 40 5.80 11.77 0.42
C THR A 40 6.62 11.03 -0.63
N ASP A 41 6.30 9.77 -0.91
CA ASP A 41 7.01 8.89 -1.84
C ASP A 41 6.42 8.87 -3.26
N SER A 42 5.26 9.51 -3.44
CA SER A 42 4.59 9.75 -4.71
C SER A 42 4.05 8.49 -5.38
N ASP A 43 3.54 7.55 -4.58
CA ASP A 43 2.92 6.30 -5.04
C ASP A 43 1.42 6.44 -5.35
N GLY A 44 0.77 7.51 -4.87
CA GLY A 44 -0.66 7.77 -5.05
C GLY A 44 -1.53 7.58 -3.80
N LEU A 45 -0.95 7.15 -2.68
CA LEU A 45 -1.56 7.14 -1.34
C LEU A 45 -1.09 8.37 -0.56
N SER A 46 -1.96 8.93 0.28
CA SER A 46 -1.50 9.96 1.22
C SER A 46 -0.78 9.36 2.41
N ASP A 47 0.19 10.09 2.99
CA ASP A 47 0.95 9.61 4.17
C ASP A 47 0.00 9.18 5.31
N TRP A 48 -1.11 9.92 5.50
CA TRP A 48 -2.17 9.53 6.42
C TRP A 48 -2.83 8.19 6.08
N GLU A 49 -3.18 7.95 4.82
CA GLU A 49 -3.81 6.70 4.37
C GLU A 49 -2.90 5.51 4.61
N GLU A 50 -1.63 5.65 4.26
CA GLU A 50 -0.61 4.62 4.46
C GLU A 50 -0.50 4.26 5.95
N VAL A 51 -0.30 5.24 6.84
CA VAL A 51 -0.06 4.95 8.27
C VAL A 51 -1.32 4.65 9.08
N ARG A 52 -2.52 4.97 8.57
CA ARG A 52 -3.79 4.80 9.31
C ARG A 52 -4.73 3.76 8.72
N LYS A 53 -4.66 3.50 7.42
CA LYS A 53 -5.63 2.66 6.71
C LYS A 53 -4.99 1.40 6.15
N TYR A 54 -3.85 1.51 5.48
CA TYR A 54 -3.26 0.40 4.73
C TYR A 54 -2.06 -0.23 5.42
N THR A 55 -1.44 0.46 6.38
CA THR A 55 -0.27 0.00 7.13
C THR A 55 0.97 -0.19 6.25
N THR A 56 1.05 0.55 5.14
CA THR A 56 2.22 0.64 4.27
C THR A 56 3.27 1.64 4.80
N ASP A 57 4.46 1.67 4.21
CA ASP A 57 5.57 2.55 4.57
C ASP A 57 5.54 3.84 3.75
N PRO A 58 5.15 5.01 4.32
CA PRO A 58 4.94 6.28 3.60
C PRO A 58 6.20 6.95 3.06
N LEU A 59 7.32 6.22 3.06
CA LEU A 59 8.61 6.63 2.54
C LEU A 59 9.06 5.74 1.39
N LYS A 60 8.22 4.80 0.97
CA LYS A 60 8.48 3.82 -0.07
C LYS A 60 7.22 3.58 -0.88
N ALA A 61 7.30 3.98 -2.15
CA ALA A 61 6.22 3.74 -3.08
C ALA A 61 5.89 2.26 -3.35
N ASP A 62 6.73 1.34 -2.86
CA ASP A 62 6.63 -0.11 -2.95
C ASP A 62 7.15 -0.66 -1.60
N THR A 63 6.21 -0.97 -0.71
CA THR A 63 6.47 -1.25 0.71
C THR A 63 7.20 -2.58 0.90
N ASP A 64 6.77 -3.62 0.19
CA ASP A 64 7.33 -4.98 0.31
C ASP A 64 8.45 -5.28 -0.70
N GLY A 65 8.62 -4.44 -1.72
CA GLY A 65 9.75 -4.44 -2.62
C GLY A 65 9.64 -5.44 -3.77
N ASP A 66 8.43 -5.82 -4.17
CA ASP A 66 8.18 -6.77 -5.27
C ASP A 66 8.20 -6.11 -6.66
N GLY A 67 8.12 -4.78 -6.72
CA GLY A 67 8.11 -3.98 -7.94
C GLY A 67 6.75 -3.39 -8.33
N LEU A 68 5.70 -3.63 -7.55
CA LEU A 68 4.39 -2.99 -7.65
C LEU A 68 4.32 -1.79 -6.69
N MET A 69 3.59 -0.75 -7.06
CA MET A 69 3.36 0.36 -6.13
C MET A 69 2.22 0.02 -5.18
N ASP A 70 2.28 0.44 -3.91
CA ASP A 70 1.26 0.08 -2.92
C ASP A 70 -0.15 0.48 -3.36
N SER A 71 -0.28 1.66 -4.00
CA SER A 71 -1.54 2.11 -4.57
C SER A 71 -2.05 1.23 -5.73
N ASP A 72 -1.16 0.72 -6.58
CA ASP A 72 -1.50 -0.17 -7.70
C ASP A 72 -1.96 -1.53 -7.18
N GLU A 73 -1.30 -2.06 -6.16
CA GLU A 73 -1.68 -3.30 -5.48
C GLU A 73 -3.11 -3.23 -4.94
N LEU A 74 -3.42 -2.18 -4.18
CA LEU A 74 -4.72 -1.98 -3.54
C LEU A 74 -5.87 -1.71 -4.52
N PHE A 75 -5.61 -1.03 -5.64
CA PHE A 75 -6.67 -0.51 -6.51
C PHE A 75 -6.72 -1.16 -7.89
N HIS A 76 -5.69 -1.90 -8.31
CA HIS A 76 -5.59 -2.48 -9.65
C HIS A 76 -5.36 -3.98 -9.64
N TYR A 77 -4.50 -4.51 -8.74
CA TYR A 77 -4.10 -5.92 -8.77
C TYR A 77 -4.77 -6.79 -7.71
N ASP A 78 -5.37 -6.21 -6.67
CA ASP A 78 -5.99 -6.94 -5.55
C ASP A 78 -4.98 -7.85 -4.83
N THR A 79 -3.74 -7.34 -4.68
CA THR A 79 -2.63 -7.95 -3.94
C THR A 79 -2.46 -7.26 -2.59
N ASN A 80 -1.60 -7.79 -1.73
CA ASN A 80 -1.32 -7.23 -0.42
C ASN A 80 -0.01 -6.43 -0.44
N PRO A 81 -0.05 -5.09 -0.30
CA PRO A 81 1.15 -4.22 -0.38
C PRO A 81 2.15 -4.36 0.79
N ASN A 82 1.96 -5.38 1.62
CA ASN A 82 2.87 -5.70 2.72
C ASN A 82 3.38 -7.15 2.61
N SER A 83 3.17 -7.80 1.47
CA SER A 83 3.52 -9.19 1.21
C SER A 83 3.79 -9.33 -0.27
N ASN A 84 5.07 -9.45 -0.63
CA ASN A 84 5.53 -9.61 -1.99
C ASN A 84 5.10 -10.92 -2.68
N ASP A 85 4.22 -11.69 -2.06
CA ASP A 85 3.72 -13.04 -2.39
C ASP A 85 2.38 -13.15 -1.64
N THR A 86 1.29 -12.78 -2.31
CA THR A 86 -0.02 -12.57 -1.67
C THR A 86 -0.67 -13.89 -1.24
N ASP A 87 -0.51 -14.97 -2.01
CA ASP A 87 -1.10 -16.27 -1.70
C ASP A 87 -0.16 -17.27 -1.02
N GLY A 88 1.15 -16.96 -0.99
CA GLY A 88 2.17 -17.69 -0.24
C GLY A 88 2.72 -18.91 -0.96
N ASP A 89 2.69 -18.94 -2.29
CA ASP A 89 3.15 -20.07 -3.11
C ASP A 89 4.64 -20.02 -3.51
N MET A 90 5.34 -18.93 -3.17
CA MET A 90 6.74 -18.60 -3.50
C MET A 90 6.99 -17.90 -4.84
N LEU A 91 5.96 -17.60 -5.63
CA LEU A 91 6.03 -16.60 -6.70
C LEU A 91 5.72 -15.22 -6.11
N SER A 92 6.37 -14.18 -6.63
CA SER A 92 6.00 -12.83 -6.21
C SER A 92 4.80 -12.32 -7.00
N ASP A 93 4.01 -11.41 -6.41
CA ASP A 93 2.83 -10.86 -7.09
C ASP A 93 3.19 -10.25 -8.46
N PHE A 94 4.32 -9.55 -8.54
CA PHE A 94 4.90 -9.10 -9.81
C PHE A 94 5.15 -10.24 -10.81
N ASP A 95 5.76 -11.34 -10.38
CA ASP A 95 6.12 -12.47 -11.25
C ASP A 95 4.85 -13.18 -11.75
N GLU A 96 3.85 -13.35 -10.89
CA GLU A 96 2.55 -13.90 -11.25
C GLU A 96 1.83 -13.03 -12.30
N LEU A 97 1.80 -11.71 -12.13
CA LEU A 97 1.12 -10.80 -13.05
C LEU A 97 1.83 -10.65 -14.40
N PHE A 98 3.16 -10.61 -14.40
CA PHE A 98 3.94 -10.17 -15.56
C PHE A 98 4.81 -11.24 -16.20
N MET A 99 5.06 -12.36 -15.52
CA MET A 99 5.89 -13.45 -16.05
C MET A 99 5.10 -14.74 -16.27
N TYR A 100 4.38 -15.22 -15.26
CA TYR A 100 3.74 -16.55 -15.28
C TYR A 100 2.25 -16.50 -15.63
N PHE A 101 1.59 -15.36 -15.40
CA PHE A 101 0.17 -15.14 -15.66
C PHE A 101 -0.74 -16.09 -14.85
N THR A 102 -0.35 -16.33 -13.60
CA THR A 102 -1.11 -17.07 -12.58
C THR A 102 -1.99 -16.11 -11.78
N ASN A 103 -2.80 -16.64 -10.88
CA ASN A 103 -3.71 -15.85 -10.06
C ASN A 103 -3.07 -15.56 -8.70
N VAL A 104 -2.70 -14.30 -8.48
CA VAL A 104 -2.09 -13.75 -7.26
C VAL A 104 -2.79 -14.05 -5.92
N ASN A 105 -4.00 -14.58 -5.96
CA ASN A 105 -4.80 -14.93 -4.80
C ASN A 105 -5.08 -16.44 -4.70
N ASN A 106 -4.39 -17.27 -5.48
CA ASN A 106 -4.65 -18.69 -5.58
C ASN A 106 -3.41 -19.48 -6.03
N SER A 107 -2.72 -20.07 -5.04
CA SER A 107 -1.46 -20.81 -5.18
C SER A 107 -1.47 -22.01 -6.15
N ASP A 108 -2.65 -22.38 -6.68
CA ASP A 108 -2.89 -23.48 -7.61
C ASP A 108 -3.96 -22.98 -8.60
N THR A 109 -3.53 -22.22 -9.59
CA THR A 109 -4.40 -21.46 -10.50
C THR A 109 -5.33 -22.37 -11.29
N ASP A 110 -4.87 -23.55 -11.70
CA ASP A 110 -5.62 -24.48 -12.54
C ASP A 110 -6.39 -25.56 -11.75
N GLY A 111 -6.07 -25.72 -10.47
CA GLY A 111 -6.75 -26.58 -9.52
C GLY A 111 -6.39 -28.06 -9.65
N ASP A 112 -5.16 -28.37 -10.10
CA ASP A 112 -4.69 -29.74 -10.34
C ASP A 112 -3.94 -30.39 -9.16
N GLU A 113 -3.87 -29.69 -8.02
CA GLU A 113 -3.13 -30.05 -6.79
C GLU A 113 -1.60 -29.86 -6.86
N VAL A 114 -1.09 -29.19 -7.89
CA VAL A 114 0.29 -28.68 -8.00
C VAL A 114 0.26 -27.16 -7.85
N SER A 115 1.18 -26.57 -7.07
CA SER A 115 1.20 -25.12 -6.95
C SER A 115 1.80 -24.46 -8.19
N ASP A 116 1.42 -23.23 -8.48
CA ASP A 116 1.92 -22.48 -9.64
C ASP A 116 3.46 -22.38 -9.63
N PHE A 117 4.06 -22.19 -8.45
CA PHE A 117 5.52 -22.29 -8.26
C PHE A 117 6.11 -23.68 -8.60
N ASP A 118 5.46 -24.78 -8.19
CA ASP A 118 5.95 -26.14 -8.45
C ASP A 118 5.80 -26.48 -9.95
N GLU A 119 4.77 -25.97 -10.62
CA GLU A 119 4.62 -26.06 -12.07
C GLU A 119 5.76 -25.34 -12.80
N PHE A 120 6.12 -24.14 -12.34
CA PHE A 120 7.26 -23.39 -12.88
C PHE A 120 8.59 -24.16 -12.78
N LEU A 121 8.83 -24.90 -11.68
CA LEU A 121 10.05 -25.71 -11.52
C LEU A 121 10.01 -27.03 -12.32
N GLY A 122 8.83 -27.48 -12.73
CA GLY A 122 8.58 -28.79 -13.34
C GLY A 122 8.73 -28.85 -14.86
N ASP A 123 8.78 -27.70 -15.55
CA ASP A 123 8.83 -27.56 -17.02
C ASP A 123 10.25 -27.51 -17.64
#